data_AF-A0A951W2T0-F1
#
_entry.id   AF-A0A951W2T0-F1
#
_cell.length_a   1.000
_cell.length_b   1.000
_cell.length_c   1.000
_cell.angle_alpha   90.00
_cell.angle_beta   90.00
_cell.angle_gamma   90.00
#
_symmetry.space_group_name_H-M   'P 1'
#
loop_
_entity.id
_entity.type
_entity.pdbx_description
1 polymer ?
#
loop_
_entity_poly.entity_id
_entity_poly.type
_entity_poly.pdbx_seq_one_letter_code
_entity_poly.pdbx_strand_id
1 'polypeptide(L)'
;MKTSAAPMNRSGVLLFGALSAVIMASGCGPSGTTGPHAHALKPDTVVAEVDGQPIYYREIVQSGGTQNEPANLSREELRLRKVHREANTLRMRIEGLLREHEWERLGATLSDEDIEKQQKVMYSAANVPDEMFGQIAVDLKAVAQALHEALDKKADPGELYEKHLKNTSIDRERWEMLRLYYDTPEKIDKLRIPVNAEEARNAGRGAVAEEVKFIRVVDAIAGSTVTAHNYSRLMEKRQQIWGDWVREQYRKGRVKVTSPEHKVLPSRN
;
A
#
# COMPACT_ATOMS: atom_id res chain seq x y z
N MET A 1 -7.06 36.47 13.89
CA MET A 1 -7.93 35.29 13.79
C MET A 1 -7.05 34.05 13.79
N LYS A 2 -7.05 33.28 14.88
CA LYS A 2 -6.30 32.03 15.00
C LYS A 2 -7.21 30.90 14.51
N THR A 3 -6.90 30.29 13.37
CA THR A 3 -7.51 29.05 12.94
C THR A 3 -6.95 27.91 13.79
N SER A 4 -7.77 27.44 14.72
CA SER A 4 -7.53 26.22 15.49
C SER A 4 -7.66 25.04 14.53
N ALA A 5 -6.52 24.47 14.14
CA ALA A 5 -6.49 23.15 13.53
C ALA A 5 -6.79 22.14 14.65
N ALA A 6 -7.99 21.56 14.62
CA ALA A 6 -8.34 20.45 15.51
C ALA A 6 -7.35 19.29 15.27
N PRO A 7 -6.79 18.68 16.32
CA PRO A 7 -5.88 17.57 16.17
C PRO A 7 -6.65 16.36 15.61
N MET A 8 -6.33 15.94 14.38
CA MET A 8 -6.75 14.64 13.87
C MET A 8 -6.31 13.56 14.87
N ASN A 9 -7.28 12.83 15.40
CA ASN A 9 -7.07 11.83 16.43
C ASN A 9 -6.19 10.69 15.87
N ARG A 10 -4.98 10.54 16.43
CA ARG A 10 -3.94 9.61 15.95
C ARG A 10 -4.39 8.14 15.93
N SER A 11 -5.42 7.79 16.71
CA SER A 11 -6.05 6.47 16.73
C SER A 11 -6.76 6.12 15.41
N GLY A 12 -7.27 7.11 14.66
CA GLY A 12 -7.91 6.88 13.37
C GLY A 12 -6.91 6.37 12.33
N VAL A 13 -5.77 7.05 12.20
CA VAL A 13 -4.71 6.81 11.19
C VAL A 13 -4.10 5.39 11.28
N LEU A 14 -4.17 4.74 12.44
CA LEU A 14 -3.59 3.42 12.65
C LEU A 14 -4.64 2.29 12.67
N LEU A 15 -5.90 2.60 13.01
CA LEU A 15 -7.03 1.74 12.62
C LEU A 15 -7.10 1.61 11.10
N PHE A 16 -6.84 2.71 10.38
CA PHE A 16 -6.64 2.71 8.93
C PHE A 16 -5.48 1.80 8.52
N GLY A 17 -4.37 1.80 9.25
CA GLY A 17 -3.24 0.91 8.98
C GLY A 17 -3.59 -0.58 9.14
N ALA A 18 -4.33 -0.94 10.20
CA ALA A 18 -4.76 -2.32 10.46
C ALA A 18 -5.87 -2.77 9.48
N LEU A 19 -6.89 -1.95 9.26
CA LEU A 19 -7.98 -2.23 8.31
C LEU A 19 -7.45 -2.24 6.86
N SER A 20 -6.56 -1.30 6.50
CA SER A 20 -5.91 -1.30 5.18
C SER A 20 -4.91 -2.45 5.05
N ALA A 21 -4.22 -2.88 6.10
CA ALA A 21 -3.37 -4.07 6.05
C ALA A 21 -4.20 -5.36 5.86
N VAL A 22 -5.39 -5.46 6.49
CA VAL A 22 -6.32 -6.58 6.26
C VAL A 22 -6.94 -6.53 4.87
N ILE A 23 -7.30 -5.35 4.37
CA ILE A 23 -7.86 -5.14 3.03
C ILE A 23 -6.79 -5.35 1.94
N MET A 24 -5.55 -4.90 2.15
CA MET A 24 -4.43 -5.02 1.19
C MET A 24 -3.71 -6.37 1.21
N ALA A 25 -3.92 -7.21 2.24
CA ALA A 25 -3.47 -8.61 2.24
C ALA A 25 -4.21 -9.48 1.19
N SER A 26 -5.30 -8.96 0.62
CA SER A 26 -6.05 -9.56 -0.49
C SER A 26 -5.39 -9.15 -1.81
N GLY A 27 -4.43 -9.96 -2.25
CA GLY A 27 -3.50 -9.68 -3.35
C GLY A 27 -4.12 -9.00 -4.58
N CYS A 28 -3.59 -7.82 -4.91
CA CYS A 28 -3.88 -7.12 -6.14
C CYS A 28 -2.80 -7.48 -7.18
N GLY A 29 -2.98 -8.60 -7.86
CA GLY A 29 -2.34 -8.83 -9.16
C GLY A 29 -3.14 -8.11 -10.24
N PRO A 30 -2.52 -7.42 -11.20
CA PRO A 30 -3.26 -6.71 -12.24
C PRO A 30 -3.96 -7.72 -13.17
N SER A 31 -5.30 -7.77 -13.09
CA SER A 31 -6.14 -8.44 -14.09
C SER A 31 -6.22 -7.55 -15.33
N GLY A 32 -5.66 -8.04 -16.43
CA GLY A 32 -5.56 -7.31 -17.69
C GLY A 32 -6.86 -7.27 -18.48
N THR A 33 -7.27 -6.08 -18.89
CA THR A 33 -8.09 -5.85 -20.08
C THR A 33 -7.52 -4.65 -20.84
N THR A 34 -7.10 -4.88 -22.07
CA THR A 34 -6.46 -3.87 -22.93
C THR A 34 -7.52 -3.03 -23.63
N GLY A 35 -7.70 -1.78 -23.17
CA GLY A 35 -8.37 -0.72 -23.93
C GLY A 35 -7.40 0.04 -24.86
N PRO A 36 -7.85 0.60 -25.99
CA PRO A 36 -6.94 1.08 -27.03
C PRO A 36 -6.61 2.57 -26.85
N HIS A 37 -5.41 2.93 -26.37
CA HIS A 37 -4.91 4.31 -26.53
C HIS A 37 -3.37 4.44 -26.60
N ALA A 38 -2.96 5.20 -27.63
CA ALA A 38 -1.79 6.08 -27.78
C ALA A 38 -0.44 5.62 -27.18
N HIS A 39 0.50 5.25 -28.06
CA HIS A 39 1.94 5.08 -27.80
C HIS A 39 2.30 4.33 -26.51
N ALA A 40 1.58 3.25 -26.19
CA ALA A 40 2.03 2.34 -25.14
C ALA A 40 3.28 1.58 -25.62
N LEU A 41 4.35 1.56 -24.81
CA LEU A 41 5.46 0.64 -25.02
C LEU A 41 4.91 -0.81 -25.09
N LYS A 42 5.63 -1.69 -25.79
CA LYS A 42 5.23 -3.10 -25.79
C LYS A 42 5.37 -3.68 -24.38
N PRO A 43 4.48 -4.60 -23.94
CA PRO A 43 4.51 -5.16 -22.58
C PRO A 43 5.83 -5.82 -22.18
N ASP A 44 6.57 -6.35 -23.16
CA ASP A 44 7.87 -7.01 -23.04
C ASP A 44 9.07 -6.05 -23.15
N THR A 45 8.83 -4.74 -23.30
CA THR A 45 9.90 -3.75 -23.27
C THR A 45 10.51 -3.68 -21.86
N VAL A 46 11.84 -3.81 -21.76
CA VAL A 46 12.58 -3.56 -20.52
C VAL A 46 12.62 -2.05 -20.27
N VAL A 47 12.10 -1.61 -19.13
CA VAL A 47 11.98 -0.20 -18.73
C VAL A 47 13.01 0.22 -17.69
N ALA A 48 13.53 -0.75 -16.92
CA ALA A 48 14.68 -0.58 -16.06
C ALA A 48 15.35 -1.94 -15.76
N GLU A 49 16.53 -1.89 -15.16
CA GLU A 49 17.26 -3.04 -14.63
C GLU A 49 17.75 -2.73 -13.21
N VAL A 50 17.71 -3.73 -12.32
CA VAL A 50 18.26 -3.67 -10.96
C VAL A 50 19.21 -4.84 -10.78
N ASP A 51 20.50 -4.59 -10.59
CA ASP A 51 21.54 -5.63 -10.49
C ASP A 51 21.52 -6.65 -11.65
N GLY A 52 21.15 -6.17 -12.85
CA GLY A 52 21.02 -7.01 -14.05
C GLY A 52 19.68 -7.74 -14.17
N GLN A 53 18.79 -7.66 -13.17
CA GLN A 53 17.43 -8.17 -13.28
C GLN A 53 16.55 -7.17 -14.07
N PRO A 54 15.93 -7.58 -15.19
CA PRO A 54 15.08 -6.70 -15.98
C PRO A 54 13.72 -6.46 -15.30
N ILE A 55 13.23 -5.23 -15.39
CA ILE A 55 11.86 -4.83 -15.10
C ILE A 55 11.16 -4.54 -16.43
N TYR A 56 10.07 -5.24 -16.69
CA TYR A 56 9.31 -5.13 -17.94
C TYR A 56 8.17 -4.12 -17.82
N TYR A 57 7.79 -3.46 -18.93
CA TYR A 57 6.70 -2.48 -18.96
C TYR A 57 5.37 -3.07 -18.43
N ARG A 58 5.09 -4.35 -18.70
CA ARG A 58 3.93 -5.07 -18.16
C ARG A 58 3.84 -5.07 -16.63
N GLU A 59 4.97 -4.93 -15.93
CA GLU A 59 5.00 -4.90 -14.45
C GLU A 59 4.62 -3.53 -13.90
N ILE A 60 4.70 -2.46 -14.71
CA ILE A 60 4.44 -1.09 -14.26
C ILE A 60 3.19 -0.47 -14.88
N VAL A 61 2.69 -1.05 -15.98
CA VAL A 61 1.46 -0.61 -16.62
C VAL A 61 0.25 -1.06 -15.79
N GLN A 62 -0.51 -0.09 -15.28
CA GLN A 62 -1.77 -0.38 -14.61
C GLN A 62 -2.87 -0.52 -15.66
N SER A 63 -3.49 -1.70 -15.72
CA SER A 63 -4.70 -1.94 -16.51
C SER A 63 -5.87 -1.26 -15.81
N GLY A 64 -6.15 -0.01 -16.15
CA GLY A 64 -7.23 0.75 -15.52
C GLY A 64 -7.35 2.15 -16.10
N GLY A 65 -8.25 2.31 -17.07
CA GLY A 65 -8.61 3.61 -17.62
C GLY A 65 -9.39 4.45 -16.61
N THR A 66 -9.21 5.78 -16.70
CA THR A 66 -10.25 6.82 -16.79
C THR A 66 -11.47 6.86 -15.85
N GLN A 67 -11.70 5.92 -14.93
CA GLN A 67 -12.96 5.89 -14.15
C GLN A 67 -13.06 6.99 -13.08
N ASN A 68 -11.96 7.66 -12.73
CA ASN A 68 -11.94 8.82 -11.82
C ASN A 68 -11.19 10.03 -12.40
N GLU A 69 -10.96 10.06 -13.73
CA GLU A 69 -10.29 11.22 -14.34
C GLU A 69 -11.32 12.34 -14.52
N PRO A 70 -11.12 13.52 -13.89
CA PRO A 70 -12.08 14.61 -14.00
C PRO A 70 -12.29 14.95 -15.49
N ALA A 71 -13.56 15.08 -15.90
CA ALA A 71 -13.98 15.24 -17.30
C ALA A 71 -13.36 16.44 -18.03
N ASN A 72 -12.62 17.31 -17.32
CA ASN A 72 -12.07 18.58 -17.81
C ASN A 72 -10.55 18.55 -18.05
N LEU A 73 -9.88 17.40 -17.98
CA LEU A 73 -8.43 17.33 -18.23
C LEU A 73 -8.11 17.31 -19.72
N SER A 74 -7.12 18.12 -20.11
CA SER A 74 -6.53 18.07 -21.44
C SER A 74 -5.82 16.74 -21.68
N ARG A 75 -5.66 16.38 -22.95
CA ARG A 75 -4.95 15.15 -23.37
C ARG A 75 -3.51 15.08 -22.82
N GLU A 76 -2.84 16.22 -22.67
CA GLU A 76 -1.48 16.27 -22.13
C GLU A 76 -1.46 16.06 -20.60
N GLU A 77 -2.43 16.62 -19.87
CA GLU A 77 -2.54 16.38 -18.42
C GLU A 77 -2.84 14.90 -18.11
N LEU A 78 -3.68 14.27 -18.93
CA LEU A 78 -3.94 12.83 -18.84
C LEU A 78 -2.66 12.01 -19.09
N ARG A 79 -1.87 12.39 -20.09
CA ARG A 79 -0.57 11.76 -20.39
C ARG A 79 0.40 11.90 -19.22
N LEU A 80 0.56 13.10 -18.67
CA LEU A 80 1.46 13.35 -17.55
C LEU A 80 1.05 12.60 -16.28
N ARG A 81 -0.26 12.51 -15.99
CA ARG A 81 -0.77 11.71 -14.87
C ARG A 81 -0.46 10.22 -15.05
N LYS A 82 -0.65 9.69 -16.26
CA LYS A 82 -0.30 8.30 -16.58
C LYS A 82 1.19 8.06 -16.35
N VAL A 83 2.07 8.87 -16.95
CA VAL A 83 3.53 8.75 -16.80
C VAL A 83 3.94 8.86 -15.33
N HIS A 84 3.32 9.75 -14.56
CA HIS A 84 3.59 9.86 -13.12
C HIS A 84 3.20 8.60 -12.34
N ARG A 85 2.03 8.01 -12.63
CA ARG A 85 1.60 6.74 -12.03
C ARG A 85 2.58 5.60 -12.37
N GLU A 86 2.92 5.46 -13.64
CA GLU A 86 3.85 4.42 -14.12
C GLU A 86 5.26 4.61 -13.52
N ALA A 87 5.76 5.85 -13.43
CA ALA A 87 7.02 6.16 -12.76
C ALA A 87 6.97 5.83 -11.26
N ASN A 88 5.86 6.11 -10.56
CA ASN A 88 5.73 5.72 -9.16
C ASN A 88 5.74 4.19 -8.99
N THR A 89 5.04 3.45 -9.87
CA THR A 89 5.07 1.98 -9.86
C THR A 89 6.46 1.45 -10.13
N LEU A 90 7.17 2.02 -11.11
CA LEU A 90 8.56 1.66 -11.40
C LEU A 90 9.47 1.92 -10.20
N ARG A 91 9.32 3.07 -9.53
CA ARG A 91 10.08 3.40 -8.31
C ARG A 91 9.86 2.35 -7.23
N MET A 92 8.61 2.02 -6.94
CA MET A 92 8.27 1.00 -5.94
C MET A 92 8.85 -0.36 -6.30
N ARG A 93 8.82 -0.74 -7.58
CA ARG A 93 9.40 -2.00 -8.04
C ARG A 93 10.92 -2.04 -7.87
N ILE A 94 11.62 -0.97 -8.25
CA ILE A 94 13.07 -0.83 -8.08
C ILE A 94 13.46 -0.90 -6.60
N GLU A 95 12.78 -0.12 -5.75
CA GLU A 95 13.05 -0.14 -4.30
C GLU A 95 12.71 -1.49 -3.67
N GLY A 96 11.69 -2.19 -4.16
CA GLY A 96 11.36 -3.55 -3.75
C GLY A 96 12.50 -4.52 -4.06
N LEU A 97 12.97 -4.55 -5.32
CA LEU A 97 14.08 -5.42 -5.74
C LEU A 97 15.38 -5.13 -4.97
N LEU A 98 15.73 -3.85 -4.82
CA LEU A 98 16.91 -3.47 -4.03
C LEU A 98 16.81 -3.99 -2.59
N ARG A 99 15.62 -3.93 -1.97
CA ARG A 99 15.40 -4.42 -0.61
C ARG A 99 15.48 -5.94 -0.53
N GLU A 100 14.90 -6.64 -1.50
CA GLU A 100 14.98 -8.10 -1.62
C GLU A 100 16.45 -8.54 -1.73
N HIS A 101 17.23 -7.93 -2.63
CA HIS A 101 18.66 -8.23 -2.79
C HIS A 101 19.47 -7.94 -1.52
N GLU A 102 19.21 -6.82 -0.83
CA GLU A 102 19.89 -6.54 0.44
C GLU A 102 19.49 -7.51 1.55
N TRP A 103 18.22 -7.89 1.62
CA TRP A 103 17.76 -8.90 2.58
C TRP A 103 18.46 -10.24 2.35
N GLU A 104 18.55 -10.68 1.10
CA GLU A 104 19.28 -11.89 0.70
C GLU A 104 20.77 -11.79 1.04
N ARG A 105 21.39 -10.64 0.74
CA ARG A 105 22.82 -10.38 1.05
C ARG A 105 23.11 -10.46 2.55
N LEU A 106 22.16 -10.07 3.40
CA LEU A 106 22.32 -10.17 4.85
C LEU A 106 22.28 -11.62 5.36
N GLY A 107 21.74 -12.56 4.58
CA GLY A 107 21.53 -13.94 5.01
C GLY A 107 20.64 -14.04 6.25
N ALA A 108 19.80 -13.02 6.50
CA ALA A 108 18.99 -12.94 7.70
C ALA A 108 17.73 -13.82 7.56
N THR A 109 17.33 -14.45 8.67
CA THR A 109 16.07 -15.19 8.76
C THR A 109 15.05 -14.40 9.53
N LEU A 110 13.79 -14.41 9.07
CA LEU A 110 12.67 -13.80 9.79
C LEU A 110 11.97 -14.87 10.63
N SER A 111 11.92 -14.70 11.95
CA SER A 111 11.16 -15.59 12.83
C SER A 111 9.77 -15.02 13.14
N ASP A 112 8.84 -15.88 13.53
CA ASP A 112 7.52 -15.45 14.00
C ASP A 112 7.59 -14.58 15.26
N GLU A 113 8.58 -14.83 16.12
CA GLU A 113 8.82 -14.03 17.33
C GLU A 113 9.21 -12.58 16.98
N ASP A 114 10.01 -12.39 15.93
CA ASP A 114 10.37 -11.04 15.45
C ASP A 114 9.14 -10.27 14.97
N ILE A 115 8.27 -10.95 14.22
CA ILE A 115 7.02 -10.38 13.70
C ILE A 115 6.12 -9.99 14.88
N GLU A 116 5.93 -10.88 15.86
CA GLU A 116 5.10 -10.60 17.03
C GLU A 116 5.62 -9.47 17.89
N LYS A 117 6.94 -9.42 18.12
CA LYS A 117 7.58 -8.35 18.87
C LYS A 117 7.38 -7.01 18.17
N GLN A 118 7.59 -6.95 16.85
CA GLN A 118 7.39 -5.72 16.09
C GLN A 118 5.92 -5.32 16.04
N GLN A 119 5.03 -6.28 15.87
CA GLN A 119 3.59 -6.07 15.86
C GLN A 119 3.12 -5.41 17.17
N LYS A 120 3.59 -5.90 18.32
CA LYS A 120 3.32 -5.29 19.64
C LYS A 120 3.82 -3.85 19.73
N VAL A 121 5.04 -3.57 19.25
CA VAL A 121 5.59 -2.21 19.22
C VAL A 121 4.73 -1.28 18.38
N MET A 122 4.32 -1.73 17.18
CA MET A 122 3.47 -0.95 16.28
C MET A 122 2.11 -0.64 16.90
N TYR A 123 1.43 -1.64 17.46
CA TYR A 123 0.12 -1.45 18.07
C TYR A 123 0.15 -0.59 19.32
N SER A 124 1.20 -0.73 20.15
CA SER A 124 1.42 0.15 21.30
C SER A 124 1.70 1.59 20.87
N ALA A 125 2.57 1.81 19.89
CA ALA A 125 2.83 3.14 19.34
C ALA A 125 1.57 3.78 18.72
N ALA A 126 0.66 2.93 18.25
CA ALA A 126 -0.59 3.30 17.64
C ALA A 126 -1.77 3.49 18.59
N ASN A 127 -1.60 3.17 19.87
CA ASN A 127 -2.70 3.09 20.84
C ASN A 127 -3.87 2.23 20.32
N VAL A 128 -3.55 1.05 19.75
CA VAL A 128 -4.55 0.07 19.32
C VAL A 128 -4.71 -0.98 20.43
N PRO A 129 -5.73 -0.86 21.32
CA PRO A 129 -6.01 -1.88 22.31
C PRO A 129 -6.52 -3.18 21.67
N ASP A 130 -6.35 -4.29 22.38
CA ASP A 130 -6.74 -5.61 21.91
C ASP A 130 -8.23 -5.72 21.55
N GLU A 131 -9.08 -4.98 22.27
CA GLU A 131 -10.52 -4.91 22.03
C GLU A 131 -10.86 -4.41 20.62
N MET A 132 -9.99 -3.59 20.00
CA MET A 132 -10.20 -3.08 18.64
C MET A 132 -10.16 -4.18 17.59
N PHE A 133 -9.38 -5.25 17.78
CA PHE A 133 -9.31 -6.34 16.80
C PHE A 133 -10.63 -7.12 16.74
N GLY A 134 -11.34 -7.23 17.87
CA GLY A 134 -12.70 -7.76 17.90
C GLY A 134 -13.67 -6.89 17.08
N GLN A 135 -13.60 -5.57 17.26
CA GLN A 135 -14.43 -4.63 16.49
C GLN A 135 -14.10 -4.64 15.00
N ILE A 136 -12.83 -4.75 14.61
CA ILE A 136 -12.42 -4.84 13.20
C ILE A 136 -13.06 -6.06 12.51
N ALA A 137 -13.11 -7.21 13.18
CA ALA A 137 -13.76 -8.40 12.64
C ALA A 137 -15.27 -8.19 12.43
N VAL A 138 -15.93 -7.54 13.39
CA VAL A 138 -17.36 -7.18 13.29
C VAL A 138 -17.61 -6.22 12.13
N ASP A 139 -16.80 -5.16 12.01
CA ASP A 139 -16.93 -4.13 10.99
C ASP A 139 -16.70 -4.70 9.58
N LEU A 140 -15.67 -5.52 9.38
CA LEU A 140 -15.40 -6.14 8.07
C LEU A 140 -16.50 -7.11 7.65
N LYS A 141 -17.10 -7.83 8.59
CA LYS A 141 -18.26 -8.67 8.32
C LYS A 141 -19.47 -7.85 7.88
N ALA A 142 -19.73 -6.71 8.53
CA ALA A 142 -20.79 -5.79 8.15
C ALA A 142 -20.56 -5.18 6.76
N VAL A 143 -19.31 -4.82 6.44
CA VAL A 143 -18.90 -4.36 5.09
C VAL A 143 -19.18 -5.41 4.04
N ALA A 144 -18.74 -6.65 4.24
CA ALA A 144 -18.97 -7.71 3.26
C ALA A 144 -20.47 -7.98 3.05
N GLN A 145 -21.26 -8.00 4.12
CA GLN A 145 -22.71 -8.13 4.03
C GLN A 145 -23.35 -6.98 3.23
N ALA A 146 -22.94 -5.75 3.48
CA ALA A 146 -23.42 -4.58 2.74
C ALA A 146 -23.02 -4.64 1.26
N LEU A 147 -21.80 -5.08 0.94
CA LEU A 147 -21.32 -5.23 -0.44
C LEU A 147 -22.09 -6.31 -1.21
N HIS A 148 -22.30 -7.48 -0.61
CA HIS A 148 -23.13 -8.53 -1.23
C HIS A 148 -24.56 -8.04 -1.47
N GLU A 149 -25.19 -7.38 -0.49
CA GLU A 149 -26.53 -6.81 -0.67
C GLU A 149 -26.58 -5.71 -1.74
N ALA A 150 -25.53 -4.90 -1.88
CA ALA A 150 -25.42 -3.89 -2.93
C ALA A 150 -25.42 -4.51 -4.34
N LEU A 151 -24.70 -5.62 -4.53
CA LEU A 151 -24.65 -6.31 -5.82
C LEU A 151 -25.93 -7.07 -6.14
N ASP A 152 -26.50 -7.77 -5.15
CA ASP A 152 -27.66 -8.64 -5.36
C ASP A 152 -28.96 -7.87 -5.54
N LYS A 153 -29.18 -6.81 -4.75
CA LYS A 153 -30.49 -6.15 -4.63
C LYS A 153 -30.57 -4.82 -5.35
N LYS A 154 -29.46 -4.33 -5.91
CA LYS A 154 -29.34 -2.94 -6.42
C LYS A 154 -29.89 -1.90 -5.42
N ALA A 155 -29.71 -2.18 -4.13
CA ALA A 155 -30.25 -1.35 -3.07
C ALA A 155 -29.52 0.00 -3.02
N ASP A 156 -30.20 1.03 -2.51
CA ASP A 156 -29.63 2.36 -2.37
C ASP A 156 -28.39 2.33 -1.45
N PRO A 157 -27.24 2.89 -1.87
CA PRO A 157 -26.02 2.89 -1.07
C PRO A 157 -26.16 3.57 0.30
N GLY A 158 -27.01 4.59 0.41
CA GLY A 158 -27.29 5.28 1.65
C GLY A 158 -28.10 4.43 2.62
N GLU A 159 -29.10 3.69 2.13
CA GLU A 159 -29.88 2.76 2.94
C GLU A 159 -29.02 1.60 3.46
N LEU A 160 -28.13 1.05 2.63
CA LEU A 160 -27.19 0.00 3.05
C LEU A 160 -26.22 0.47 4.13
N TYR A 161 -25.75 1.72 4.03
CA TYR A 161 -24.92 2.34 5.07
C TYR A 161 -25.69 2.46 6.39
N GLU A 162 -26.91 2.99 6.37
CA GLU A 162 -27.74 3.14 7.57
C GLU A 162 -28.13 1.80 8.19
N LYS A 163 -28.29 0.76 7.38
CA LYS A 163 -28.66 -0.57 7.81
C LYS A 163 -27.49 -1.32 8.46
N HIS A 164 -26.32 -1.32 7.82
CA HIS A 164 -25.21 -2.21 8.20
C HIS A 164 -24.02 -1.48 8.83
N LEU A 165 -23.76 -0.22 8.44
CA LEU A 165 -22.46 0.42 8.69
C LEU A 165 -22.50 1.60 9.67
N LYS A 166 -23.66 2.22 9.92
CA LYS A 166 -23.75 3.42 10.77
C LYS A 166 -23.18 3.28 12.18
N ASN A 167 -23.16 2.05 12.71
CA ASN A 167 -22.66 1.73 14.05
C ASN A 167 -21.26 1.10 14.02
N THR A 168 -20.61 1.09 12.85
CA THR A 168 -19.24 0.58 12.66
C THR A 168 -18.25 1.73 12.63
N SER A 169 -16.94 1.42 12.57
CA SER A 169 -15.91 2.43 12.35
C SER A 169 -15.80 2.92 10.89
N ILE A 170 -16.64 2.41 9.99
CA ILE A 170 -16.65 2.74 8.56
C ILE A 170 -17.55 3.96 8.33
N ASP A 171 -16.94 5.07 7.91
CA ASP A 171 -17.65 6.28 7.50
C ASP A 171 -18.21 6.17 6.07
N ARG A 172 -19.09 7.11 5.70
CA ARG A 172 -19.75 7.12 4.38
C ARG A 172 -18.77 7.25 3.22
N GLU A 173 -17.71 8.02 3.38
CA GLU A 173 -16.69 8.20 2.34
C GLU A 173 -15.96 6.88 2.06
N ARG A 174 -15.56 6.16 3.11
CA ARG A 174 -14.96 4.83 2.98
C ARG A 174 -15.94 3.82 2.40
N TRP A 175 -17.20 3.87 2.80
CA TRP A 175 -18.23 2.99 2.22
C TRP A 175 -18.30 3.16 0.69
N GLU A 176 -18.33 4.39 0.19
CA GLU A 176 -18.34 4.65 -1.26
C GLU A 176 -17.07 4.12 -1.94
N MET A 177 -15.89 4.33 -1.35
CA MET A 177 -14.64 3.77 -1.92
C MET A 177 -14.65 2.25 -1.97
N LEU A 178 -15.09 1.59 -0.90
CA LEU A 178 -15.18 0.14 -0.84
C LEU A 178 -16.15 -0.41 -1.87
N ARG A 179 -17.31 0.22 -2.04
CA ARG A 179 -18.33 -0.16 -3.03
C ARG A 179 -17.82 -0.05 -4.46
N LEU A 180 -17.07 1.02 -4.77
CA LEU A 180 -16.47 1.20 -6.09
C LEU A 180 -15.35 0.18 -6.37
N TYR A 181 -14.58 -0.19 -5.34
CA TYR A 181 -13.49 -1.13 -5.49
C TYR A 181 -13.99 -2.57 -5.62
N TYR A 182 -14.92 -2.96 -4.73
CA TYR A 182 -15.52 -4.30 -4.63
C TYR A 182 -16.85 -4.37 -5.40
N ASP A 183 -16.79 -4.07 -6.68
CA ASP A 183 -17.93 -3.97 -7.61
C ASP A 183 -18.39 -5.31 -8.21
N THR A 184 -17.76 -6.42 -7.81
CA THR A 184 -17.98 -7.75 -8.37
C THR A 184 -17.93 -8.81 -7.28
N PRO A 185 -18.71 -9.90 -7.38
CA PRO A 185 -18.69 -10.98 -6.39
C PRO A 185 -17.29 -11.55 -6.19
N GLU A 186 -16.52 -11.73 -7.27
CA GLU A 186 -15.17 -12.28 -7.22
C GLU A 186 -14.18 -11.39 -6.47
N LYS A 187 -14.41 -10.06 -6.45
CA LYS A 187 -13.61 -9.15 -5.64
C LYS A 187 -14.05 -9.20 -4.17
N ILE A 188 -15.35 -9.30 -3.89
CA ILE A 188 -15.86 -9.41 -2.52
C ILE A 188 -15.39 -10.73 -1.90
N ASP A 189 -15.41 -11.84 -2.63
CA ASP A 189 -14.95 -13.15 -2.14
C ASP A 189 -13.45 -13.17 -1.81
N LYS A 190 -12.68 -12.22 -2.35
CA LYS A 190 -11.28 -12.00 -1.98
C LYS A 190 -11.11 -11.23 -0.68
N LEU A 191 -12.15 -10.58 -0.14
CA LEU A 191 -12.10 -9.97 1.18
C LEU A 191 -11.89 -11.06 2.22
N ARG A 192 -10.71 -11.08 2.81
CA ARG A 192 -10.44 -11.91 3.97
C ARG A 192 -11.09 -11.30 5.20
N ILE A 193 -12.27 -11.80 5.57
CA ILE A 193 -12.98 -11.39 6.79
C ILE A 193 -12.47 -12.24 7.95
N PRO A 194 -11.78 -11.67 8.94
CA PRO A 194 -11.35 -12.43 10.11
C PRO A 194 -12.57 -12.87 10.94
N VAL A 195 -12.58 -14.12 11.38
CA VAL A 195 -13.73 -14.67 12.16
C VAL A 195 -13.65 -14.34 13.66
N ASN A 196 -12.49 -13.87 14.13
CA ASN A 196 -12.26 -13.49 15.53
C ASN A 196 -11.12 -12.45 15.64
N ALA A 197 -10.90 -11.95 16.86
CA ALA A 197 -9.87 -10.94 17.14
C ALA A 197 -8.45 -11.44 16.85
N GLU A 198 -8.18 -12.73 17.04
CA GLU A 198 -6.85 -13.31 16.78
C GLU A 198 -6.55 -13.34 15.28
N GLU A 199 -7.51 -13.74 14.44
CA GLU A 199 -7.35 -13.70 13.00
C GLU A 199 -7.25 -12.25 12.49
N ALA A 200 -8.02 -11.32 13.07
CA ALA A 200 -7.92 -9.90 12.72
C ALA A 200 -6.54 -9.33 13.06
N ARG A 201 -5.97 -9.73 14.20
CA ARG A 201 -4.58 -9.41 14.57
C ARG A 201 -3.60 -10.04 13.58
N ASN A 202 -3.81 -11.30 13.20
CA ASN A 202 -2.90 -12.04 12.34
C ASN A 202 -2.95 -11.62 10.86
N ALA A 203 -4.05 -11.02 10.40
CA ALA A 203 -4.21 -10.54 9.04
C ALA A 203 -3.15 -9.48 8.64
N GLY A 204 -2.62 -8.73 9.61
CA GLY A 204 -1.55 -7.75 9.40
C GLY A 204 -0.12 -8.32 9.39
N ARG A 205 0.08 -9.62 9.69
CA ARG A 205 1.43 -10.19 9.88
C ARG A 205 2.33 -10.05 8.65
N GLY A 206 1.77 -10.15 7.44
CA GLY A 206 2.55 -9.98 6.20
C GLY A 206 3.15 -8.58 6.06
N ALA A 207 2.37 -7.54 6.38
CA ALA A 207 2.87 -6.17 6.35
C ALA A 207 3.92 -5.92 7.45
N VAL A 208 3.71 -6.48 8.65
CA VAL A 208 4.68 -6.40 9.75
C VAL A 208 5.97 -7.13 9.37
N ALA A 209 5.88 -8.29 8.72
CA ALA A 209 7.05 -9.04 8.23
C ALA A 209 7.91 -8.20 7.28
N GLU A 210 7.29 -7.53 6.31
CA GLU A 210 7.99 -6.62 5.39
C GLU A 210 8.60 -5.41 6.10
N GLU A 211 7.95 -4.91 7.16
CA GLU A 211 8.51 -3.83 7.99
C GLU A 211 9.71 -4.30 8.81
N VAL A 212 9.68 -5.51 9.39
CA VAL A 212 10.84 -6.10 10.09
C VAL A 212 12.01 -6.27 9.13
N LYS A 213 11.78 -6.79 7.91
CA LYS A 213 12.81 -6.89 6.87
C LYS A 213 13.40 -5.52 6.55
N PHE A 214 12.56 -4.52 6.33
CA PHE A 214 12.99 -3.15 6.07
C PHE A 214 13.86 -2.60 7.21
N ILE A 215 13.42 -2.75 8.46
CA ILE A 215 14.16 -2.28 9.65
C ILE A 215 15.57 -2.89 9.68
N ARG A 216 15.68 -4.21 9.47
CA ARG A 216 16.97 -4.91 9.49
C ARG A 216 17.88 -4.50 8.35
N VAL A 217 17.33 -4.36 7.13
CA VAL A 217 18.08 -3.87 5.98
C VAL A 217 18.63 -2.46 6.25
N VAL A 218 17.79 -1.56 6.77
CA VAL A 218 18.22 -0.19 7.06
C VAL A 218 19.24 -0.12 8.19
N ASP A 219 19.03 -0.86 9.28
CA ASP A 219 19.99 -0.90 10.39
C ASP A 219 21.35 -1.46 9.92
N ALA A 220 21.35 -2.46 9.03
CA ALA A 220 22.58 -2.96 8.42
C ALA A 220 23.25 -1.96 7.48
N ILE A 221 22.48 -1.22 6.67
CA ILE A 221 22.98 -0.12 5.83
C ILE A 221 23.61 0.98 6.70
N ALA A 222 22.99 1.32 7.82
CA ALA A 222 23.48 2.32 8.77
C ALA A 222 24.71 1.84 9.59
N GLY A 223 25.04 0.54 9.53
CA GLY A 223 26.10 -0.08 10.33
C GLY A 223 25.79 -0.15 11.83
N SER A 224 24.58 0.18 12.25
CA SER A 224 24.14 0.20 13.64
C SER A 224 22.61 0.25 13.74
N THR A 225 22.07 -0.14 14.89
CA THR A 225 20.64 -0.01 15.15
C THR A 225 20.22 1.46 15.15
N VAL A 226 19.27 1.81 14.27
CA VAL A 226 18.73 3.17 14.22
C VAL A 226 17.84 3.39 15.45
N THR A 227 18.05 4.50 16.14
CA THR A 227 17.29 4.88 17.34
C THR A 227 16.65 6.27 17.18
N ALA A 228 15.50 6.45 17.83
CA ALA A 228 14.82 7.74 17.99
C ALA A 228 13.91 7.72 19.24
N HIS A 229 13.45 8.91 19.64
CA HIS A 229 12.66 9.12 20.87
C HIS A 229 11.21 8.59 20.79
N ASN A 230 10.70 8.35 19.58
CA ASN A 230 9.40 7.73 19.35
C ASN A 230 9.37 7.01 18.01
N TYR A 231 8.34 6.18 17.81
CA TYR A 231 8.19 5.34 16.63
C TYR A 231 8.12 6.14 15.32
N SER A 232 7.35 7.23 15.27
CA SER A 232 7.20 8.04 14.05
C SER A 232 8.53 8.62 13.58
N ARG A 233 9.30 9.24 14.49
CA ARG A 233 10.64 9.76 14.17
C ARG A 233 11.63 8.67 13.82
N LEU A 234 11.49 7.49 14.43
CA LEU A 234 12.32 6.34 14.10
C LEU A 234 12.12 5.91 12.64
N MET A 235 10.85 5.81 12.21
CA MET A 235 10.51 5.44 10.85
C MET A 235 10.88 6.52 9.84
N GLU A 236 10.70 7.80 10.15
CA GLU A 236 11.19 8.92 9.31
C GLU A 236 12.70 8.83 9.08
N LYS A 237 13.48 8.60 10.14
CA LYS A 237 14.94 8.46 10.04
C LYS A 237 15.35 7.25 9.19
N ARG A 238 14.66 6.11 9.36
CA ARG A 238 14.91 4.92 8.54
C ARG A 238 14.58 5.16 7.06
N GLN A 239 13.47 5.83 6.77
CA GLN A 239 13.09 6.21 5.40
C GLN A 239 14.10 7.17 4.76
N GLN A 240 14.66 8.11 5.53
CA GLN A 240 15.71 8.99 5.05
C GLN A 240 16.98 8.20 4.67
N ILE A 241 17.46 7.33 5.57
CA ILE A 241 18.63 6.48 5.31
C ILE A 241 18.42 5.61 4.07
N TRP A 242 17.24 4.98 3.96
CA TRP A 242 16.87 4.20 2.80
C TRP A 242 16.89 5.02 1.51
N GLY A 243 16.26 6.21 1.50
CA GLY A 243 16.24 7.09 0.34
C GLY A 243 17.64 7.56 -0.08
N ASP A 244 18.50 7.90 0.88
CA ASP A 244 19.91 8.25 0.63
C ASP A 244 20.68 7.07 0.00
N TRP A 245 20.50 5.88 0.55
CA TRP A 245 21.15 4.67 0.07
C TRP A 245 20.66 4.26 -1.32
N VAL A 246 19.36 4.37 -1.61
CA VAL A 246 18.80 4.11 -2.94
C VAL A 246 19.41 5.06 -3.97
N ARG A 247 19.47 6.37 -3.67
CA ARG A 247 20.15 7.35 -4.54
C ARG A 247 21.59 6.94 -4.86
N GLU A 248 22.30 6.43 -3.87
CA GLU A 248 23.67 5.93 -4.07
C GLU A 248 23.72 4.70 -4.98
N GLN A 249 22.73 3.80 -4.94
CA GLN A 249 22.68 2.64 -5.84
C GLN A 249 22.47 3.03 -7.30
N TYR A 250 21.71 4.10 -7.56
CA TYR A 250 21.62 4.70 -8.90
C TYR A 250 22.98 5.22 -9.36
N ARG A 251 23.72 5.94 -8.51
CA ARG A 251 25.07 6.45 -8.83
C ARG A 251 26.06 5.33 -9.12
N LYS A 252 25.95 4.22 -8.39
CA LYS A 252 26.76 3.00 -8.58
C LYS A 252 26.36 2.17 -9.82
N GLY A 253 25.30 2.56 -10.53
CA GLY A 253 24.86 1.85 -11.73
C GLY A 253 24.20 0.50 -11.47
N ARG A 254 23.86 0.20 -10.21
CA ARG A 254 23.03 -0.97 -9.85
C ARG A 254 21.62 -0.84 -10.42
N VAL A 255 21.13 0.40 -10.52
CA VAL A 255 19.85 0.70 -11.16
C VAL A 255 20.09 1.41 -12.49
N LYS A 256 19.50 0.90 -13.57
CA LYS A 256 19.54 1.51 -14.91
C LYS A 256 18.13 1.70 -15.43
N VAL A 257 17.69 2.94 -15.61
CA VAL A 257 16.39 3.25 -16.23
C VAL A 257 16.57 3.45 -17.73
N THR A 258 15.99 2.55 -18.52
CA THR A 258 16.15 2.53 -19.98
C THR A 258 15.09 3.37 -20.68
N SER A 259 13.88 3.49 -20.11
CA SER A 259 12.78 4.23 -20.71
C SER A 259 12.92 5.76 -20.52
N PRO A 260 13.03 6.57 -21.59
CA PRO A 260 13.12 8.04 -21.51
C PRO A 260 11.94 8.68 -20.78
N GLU A 261 10.73 8.15 -20.97
CA GLU A 261 9.50 8.62 -20.33
C GLU A 261 9.53 8.48 -18.79
N HIS A 262 10.36 7.57 -18.28
CA HIS A 262 10.43 7.20 -16.86
C HIS A 262 11.73 7.65 -16.18
N LYS A 263 12.58 8.44 -16.85
CA LYS A 263 13.84 9.00 -16.31
C LYS A 263 13.65 10.00 -15.15
N VAL A 264 12.45 10.09 -14.58
CA VAL A 264 12.06 11.07 -13.55
C VAL A 264 12.35 10.56 -12.11
N LEU A 265 13.11 9.47 -11.94
CA LEU A 265 13.40 8.87 -10.63
C LEU A 265 14.92 8.84 -10.34
N PRO A 266 15.42 9.28 -9.16
CA PRO A 266 14.96 10.37 -8.29
C PRO A 266 15.82 11.63 -8.52
N SER A 267 15.20 12.69 -9.04
CA SER A 267 15.56 14.05 -8.65
C SER A 267 14.40 14.57 -7.80
N ARG A 268 14.68 14.83 -6.51
CA ARG A 268 14.10 15.96 -5.79
C ARG A 268 14.86 16.21 -4.49
N ASN A 269 15.37 17.44 -4.42
CA ASN A 269 15.67 18.19 -3.21
C ASN A 269 14.45 18.21 -2.28
#